data_AF-A8YH79-F1
#
_entry.id   AF-A8YH79-F1
#
_cell.length_a   1.000
_cell.length_b   1.000
_cell.length_c   1.000
_cell.angle_alpha   90.00
_cell.angle_beta   90.00
_cell.angle_gamma   90.00
#
_symmetry.space_group_name_H-M   'P 1'
#
loop_
_entity.id
_entity.type
_entity.pdbx_description
1 polymer ?
#
loop_
_entity_poly.entity_id
_entity_poly.type
_entity_poly.pdbx_seq_one_letter_code
_entity_poly.pdbx_strand_id
1 'polypeptide(L)'
;MLNAFLYKGSTPYNSRPLHNTNRRAENPDIETVWIDEPLHRAAVKLLMARQDKTYSLCDAVSFLLMRQFNINEALTTDRHFEQEGFHRLLVF
;
A
#
# COMPACT_ATOMS: atom_id res chain seq x y z
N MET A 1 9.83 -3.24 -6.66
CA MET A 1 9.61 -1.87 -6.18
C MET A 1 8.16 -1.51 -6.45
N LEU A 2 7.27 -1.74 -5.49
CA LEU A 2 5.94 -1.12 -5.50
C LEU A 2 5.87 -0.28 -4.23
N ASN A 3 6.36 0.95 -4.33
CA ASN A 3 5.91 1.99 -3.42
C ASN A 3 4.45 2.22 -3.81
N ALA A 4 3.52 1.95 -2.90
CA ALA A 4 2.09 2.09 -3.12
C ALA A 4 1.80 3.45 -3.77
N PHE A 5 1.56 3.45 -5.09
CA PHE A 5 0.97 4.58 -5.77
C PHE A 5 -0.50 4.56 -5.40
N LEU A 6 -0.82 5.26 -4.32
CA LEU A 6 -2.21 5.51 -3.93
C LEU A 6 -2.80 6.42 -5.02
N TYR A 7 -3.44 5.83 -6.03
CA TYR A 7 -4.19 6.59 -7.02
C TYR A 7 -5.47 7.06 -6.37
N LYS A 8 -5.55 8.36 -6.05
CA LYS A 8 -6.73 8.96 -5.44
C LYS A 8 -7.66 9.48 -6.53
N GLY A 9 -8.60 8.64 -6.96
CA GLY A 9 -9.75 9.10 -7.75
C GLY A 9 -10.55 10.15 -6.97
N SER A 10 -10.52 11.39 -7.47
CA SER A 10 -11.42 12.52 -7.24
C SER A 10 -12.42 12.49 -6.04
N THR A 11 -12.18 13.43 -5.10
CA THR A 11 -13.10 14.07 -4.10
C THR A 11 -13.08 13.55 -2.63
N PRO A 12 -13.55 14.31 -1.60
CA PRO A 12 -12.68 14.85 -0.55
C PRO A 12 -13.00 14.30 0.85
N TYR A 13 -11.99 13.92 1.63
CA TYR A 13 -12.17 13.76 3.07
C TYR A 13 -11.05 14.42 3.87
N ASN A 14 -11.47 15.26 4.79
CA ASN A 14 -10.69 16.12 5.66
C ASN A 14 -10.61 15.45 7.04
N SER A 15 -9.39 15.14 7.52
CA SER A 15 -8.86 15.52 8.85
C SER A 15 -7.77 14.55 9.38
N ARG A 16 -6.49 14.89 9.11
CA ARG A 16 -5.23 14.84 9.94
C ARG A 16 -4.92 13.66 10.90
N PRO A 17 -3.63 13.33 11.23
CA PRO A 17 -2.38 13.99 10.86
C PRO A 17 -1.39 13.08 10.09
N LEU A 18 -0.91 13.54 8.95
CA LEU A 18 0.29 13.00 8.29
C LEU A 18 1.48 13.83 8.77
N HIS A 19 2.36 13.26 9.58
CA HIS A 19 3.56 13.95 10.03
C HIS A 19 4.82 13.29 9.50
N ASN A 20 5.23 13.72 8.30
CA ASN A 20 6.61 13.74 7.80
C ASN A 20 6.64 14.29 6.37
N THR A 21 6.67 15.62 6.28
CA THR A 21 7.03 16.37 5.07
C THR A 21 8.44 16.02 4.62
N ASN A 22 8.61 15.57 3.38
CA ASN A 22 9.74 15.92 2.52
C ASN A 22 9.34 15.79 1.04
N ARG A 23 9.51 16.89 0.32
CA ARG A 23 8.96 17.21 -0.99
C ARG A 23 9.76 16.56 -2.13
N ARG A 24 9.09 15.90 -3.10
CA ARG A 24 9.26 16.01 -4.59
C ARG A 24 8.93 14.73 -5.37
N ALA A 25 7.64 14.58 -5.65
CA ALA A 25 7.07 14.43 -6.99
C ALA A 25 5.59 14.81 -6.80
N GLU A 26 5.31 16.12 -6.71
CA GLU A 26 3.98 16.62 -6.31
C GLU A 26 2.99 16.48 -7.46
N ASN A 27 2.62 15.24 -7.79
CA ASN A 27 1.36 14.99 -8.45
C ASN A 27 0.28 15.02 -7.34
N PRO A 28 -0.71 15.93 -7.38
CA PRO A 28 -1.79 15.97 -6.38
C PRO A 28 -2.57 14.66 -6.28
N ASP A 29 -2.52 13.81 -7.31
CA ASP A 29 -3.20 12.52 -7.36
C ASP A 29 -2.37 11.36 -6.78
N ILE A 30 -1.12 11.62 -6.34
CA ILE A 30 -0.21 10.63 -5.79
C ILE A 30 0.17 11.00 -4.35
N GLU A 31 -0.15 10.11 -3.42
CA GLU A 31 0.26 10.22 -2.02
C GLU A 31 1.42 9.27 -1.72
N THR A 32 2.52 9.81 -1.19
CA THR A 32 3.69 9.03 -0.77
C THR A 32 3.66 8.80 0.73
N VAL A 33 3.65 7.53 1.14
CA VAL A 33 3.68 7.14 2.55
C VAL A 33 5.07 6.62 2.92
N TRP A 34 5.66 7.19 3.96
CA TRP A 34 6.93 6.71 4.53
C TRP A 34 6.67 5.59 5.53
N ILE A 35 7.48 4.52 5.45
CA ILE A 35 7.37 3.39 6.36
C ILE A 35 8.03 3.77 7.69
N ASP A 36 7.25 3.74 8.77
CA ASP A 36 7.74 3.89 10.13
C ASP A 36 7.97 2.52 10.80
N GLU A 37 8.56 2.55 11.99
CA GLU A 37 8.90 1.34 12.74
C GLU A 37 7.66 0.49 13.12
N PRO A 38 6.51 1.07 13.56
CA PRO A 38 5.27 0.33 13.73
C PRO A 38 4.78 -0.38 12.46
N LEU A 39 4.73 0.31 11.32
CA LEU A 39 4.27 -0.28 10.05
C LEU A 39 5.21 -1.40 9.60
N HIS A 40 6.53 -1.18 9.72
CA HIS A 40 7.52 -2.20 9.42
C HIS A 40 7.33 -3.47 10.27
N ARG A 41 7.17 -3.33 11.58
CA ARG A 41 6.90 -4.48 12.48
C ARG A 41 5.61 -5.21 12.11
N ALA A 42 4.56 -4.48 11.79
CA ALA A 42 3.29 -5.07 11.37
C ALA A 42 3.45 -5.87 10.07
N ALA A 43 4.21 -5.33 9.10
CA ALA A 43 4.48 -6.02 7.84
C ALA A 43 5.29 -7.30 8.04
N VAL A 44 6.32 -7.26 8.89
CA VAL A 44 7.09 -8.46 9.27
C VAL A 44 6.19 -9.50 9.94
N LYS A 45 5.31 -9.08 10.85
CA LYS A 45 4.35 -9.99 11.50
C LYS A 45 3.41 -10.64 10.49
N LEU A 46 2.95 -9.89 9.48
CA LEU A 46 2.11 -10.42 8.40
C LEU A 46 2.86 -11.47 7.57
N LEU A 47 4.13 -11.21 7.22
CA LEU A 47 4.97 -12.20 6.52
C LEU A 47 5.15 -13.49 7.33
N MET A 48 5.42 -13.35 8.63
CA MET A 48 5.57 -14.52 9.51
C MET A 48 4.28 -15.33 9.65
N ALA A 49 3.11 -14.70 9.48
CA ALA A 49 1.82 -15.38 9.51
C ALA A 49 1.44 -16.02 8.15
N ARG A 50 2.14 -15.68 7.07
CA ARG A 50 1.89 -16.13 5.69
C ARG A 50 3.11 -16.88 5.14
N GLN A 51 3.65 -17.81 5.91
CA GLN A 51 4.81 -18.62 5.50
C GLN A 51 4.53 -19.51 4.29
N ASP A 52 3.26 -19.81 4.02
CA ASP A 52 2.80 -20.53 2.84
C ASP A 52 2.87 -19.71 1.55
N LYS A 53 3.13 -18.40 1.67
CA LYS A 53 3.16 -17.44 0.56
C LYS A 53 4.55 -16.85 0.37
N THR A 54 4.93 -16.64 -0.88
CA THR A 54 6.22 -16.03 -1.27
C THR A 54 6.13 -14.51 -1.32
N TYR A 55 5.43 -13.89 -0.38
CA TYR A 55 5.27 -12.43 -0.34
C TYR A 55 6.61 -11.77 0.03
N SER A 56 6.90 -10.64 -0.60
CA SER A 56 7.98 -9.76 -0.16
C SER A 56 7.52 -8.84 0.98
N LEU A 57 8.48 -8.24 1.70
CA LEU A 57 8.17 -7.20 2.69
C LEU A 57 7.44 -6.00 2.05
N CYS A 58 7.75 -5.69 0.79
CA CYS A 58 7.09 -4.63 0.04
C CYS A 58 5.60 -4.93 -0.18
N ASP A 59 5.27 -6.18 -0.48
CA ASP A 59 3.88 -6.63 -0.67
C ASP A 59 3.12 -6.56 0.67
N ALA A 60 3.73 -7.05 1.75
CA ALA A 60 3.14 -6.99 3.08
C ALA A 60 2.84 -5.56 3.54
N VAL A 61 3.77 -4.63 3.32
CA VAL A 61 3.55 -3.20 3.58
C VAL A 61 2.40 -2.67 2.73
N SER A 62 2.37 -3.00 1.43
CA SER A 62 1.31 -2.57 0.52
C SER A 62 -0.06 -3.05 0.99
N PHE A 63 -0.20 -4.32 1.40
CA PHE A 63 -1.45 -4.87 1.91
C PHE A 63 -1.95 -4.16 3.16
N LEU A 64 -1.04 -3.84 4.09
CA LEU A 64 -1.39 -3.12 5.32
C LEU A 64 -1.85 -1.70 5.02
N LEU A 65 -1.13 -0.97 4.16
CA LEU A 65 -1.52 0.38 3.75
C LEU A 65 -2.87 0.36 3.02
N MET A 66 -3.06 -0.54 2.07
CA MET A 66 -4.32 -0.67 1.35
C MET A 66 -5.50 -0.94 2.29
N ARG A 67 -5.33 -1.84 3.27
CA ARG A 67 -6.36 -2.09 4.31
C ARG A 67 -6.60 -0.87 5.19
N GLN A 68 -5.54 -0.18 5.62
CA GLN A 68 -5.64 1.00 6.48
C GLN A 68 -6.35 2.17 5.77
N PHE A 69 -6.10 2.35 4.48
CA PHE A 69 -6.71 3.41 3.67
C PHE A 69 -8.00 2.97 2.97
N ASN A 70 -8.48 1.75 3.22
CA ASN A 70 -9.68 1.17 2.60
C ASN A 70 -9.64 1.20 1.05
N ILE A 71 -8.46 0.87 0.50
CA ILE A 71 -8.22 0.77 -0.94
C ILE A 71 -8.27 -0.70 -1.32
N ASN A 72 -9.16 -1.04 -2.24
CA ASN A 72 -9.36 -2.41 -2.69
C ASN A 72 -8.76 -2.68 -4.07
N GLU A 73 -8.32 -1.64 -4.79
CA GLU A 73 -7.80 -1.73 -6.15
C GLU A 73 -6.29 -1.47 -6.17
N ALA A 74 -5.53 -2.39 -6.75
CA ALA A 74 -4.08 -2.29 -6.90
C ALA A 74 -3.70 -2.15 -8.37
N LEU A 75 -2.97 -1.08 -8.69
CA LEU A 75 -2.33 -0.89 -9.99
C LEU A 75 -1.05 -1.75 -10.06
N THR A 76 -1.20 -3.06 -10.27
CA THR A 76 -0.09 -4.01 -10.28
C THR A 76 -0.38 -5.22 -11.18
N THR A 77 0.70 -5.80 -11.72
CA THR A 77 0.67 -7.08 -12.43
C THR A 77 1.02 -8.28 -11.54
N ASP A 78 1.23 -8.08 -10.23
CA ASP A 78 1.54 -9.14 -9.27
C ASP A 78 0.27 -9.81 -8.70
N ARG A 79 0.17 -11.14 -8.80
CA ARG A 79 -0.99 -11.94 -8.39
C ARG A 79 -1.10 -12.09 -6.87
N HIS A 80 -0.06 -11.77 -6.11
CA HIS A 80 -0.11 -11.78 -4.64
C HIS A 80 -1.23 -10.90 -4.09
N PHE A 81 -1.57 -9.80 -4.78
CA PHE A 81 -2.64 -8.89 -4.37
C PHE A 81 -4.03 -9.53 -4.43
N GLU A 82 -4.32 -10.33 -5.46
CA GLU A 82 -5.59 -11.09 -5.53
C GLU A 82 -5.72 -12.11 -4.40
N GLN A 83 -4.60 -12.74 -4.00
CA GLN A 83 -4.60 -13.72 -2.93
C GLN A 83 -4.96 -13.12 -1.56
N GLU A 84 -4.67 -11.83 -1.35
CA GLU A 84 -5.05 -11.10 -0.15
C GLU A 84 -6.39 -10.34 -0.29
N GLY A 85 -7.12 -10.57 -1.39
CA GLY A 85 -8.46 -10.06 -1.63
C GLY A 85 -8.55 -8.72 -2.37
N PHE A 86 -7.45 -8.23 -2.95
CA PHE A 86 -7.43 -6.99 -3.71
C PHE A 86 -7.72 -7.21 -5.20
N HIS A 87 -8.37 -6.24 -5.83
CA HIS A 87 -8.63 -6.21 -7.26
C HIS A 87 -7.43 -5.63 -7.99
N ARG A 88 -6.84 -6.39 -8.91
CA ARG A 88 -5.81 -5.85 -9.77
C ARG A 88 -6.42 -5.10 -10.95
N LEU A 89 -5.87 -3.93 -11.23
CA LEU A 89 -6.27 -3.14 -12.39
C LEU A 89 -5.49 -3.50 -13.66
N LEU A 90 -4.31 -4.14 -13.52
CA LEU A 90 -3.49 -4.58 -14.66
C LEU A 90 -3.65 -6.09 -14.86
N VAL A 91 -4.47 -6.46 -15.83
CA VAL A 91 -4.68 -7.85 -16.28
C VAL A 91 -4.32 -7.91 -17.76
N PHE A 92 -3.29 -8.69 -18.08
CA PHE A 92 -2.79 -8.94 -19.43
C PHE A 92 -2.60 -10.45 -19.61
#